data_AF-D4DV00-F1
#
_entry.id   AF-D4DV00-F1
#
_cell.length_a   1.000
_cell.length_b   1.000
_cell.length_c   1.000
_cell.angle_alpha   90.00
_cell.angle_beta   90.00
_cell.angle_gamma   90.00
#
_symmetry.space_group_name_H-M   'P 1'
#
loop_
_entity.id
_entity.type
_entity.pdbx_description
1 polymer ?
#
loop_
_entity_poly.entity_id
_entity_poly.type
_entity_poly.pdbx_seq_one_letter_code
_entity_poly.pdbx_strand_id
1 'polypeptide(L)' 'MFLDPPFNWTQWQDLFPLLRECLKENAFVYIEAGSLPEYPDWLEHYRDGRSGLSRFVLLRKVSV' A
#
# COMPACT_ATOMS: atom_id res chain seq x y z
N MET A 1 0.26 -4.21 -8.10
CA MET A 1 1.41 -3.29 -8.01
C MET A 1 2.17 -3.60 -6.75
N PHE A 2 3.50 -3.60 -6.80
CA PHE A 2 4.36 -3.89 -5.65
C PHE A 2 5.07 -2.60 -5.26
N LEU A 3 5.00 -2.24 -3.98
CA LEU A 3 5.62 -1.07 -3.38
C LEU A 3 6.60 -1.55 -2.31
N ASP A 4 7.88 -1.56 -2.65
CA ASP A 4 8.99 -1.89 -1.75
C ASP A 4 9.95 -0.69 -1.71
N PRO A 5 9.54 0.42 -1.07
CA PRO A 5 10.39 1.59 -0.96
C PRO A 5 11.48 1.37 0.11
N PRO A 6 12.51 2.23 0.14
CA PRO A 6 13.53 2.19 1.18
C PRO A 6 12.93 2.15 2.61
N PHE A 7 13.61 1.49 3.54
CA PHE A 7 13.10 1.21 4.89
C PHE A 7 12.52 2.42 5.65
N ASN A 8 13.07 3.62 5.45
CA ASN A 8 12.65 4.86 6.10
C ASN A 8 11.74 5.75 5.22
N TRP A 9 11.09 5.18 4.21
CA TRP A 9 10.20 5.94 3.34
C TRP A 9 8.90 6.36 4.05
N THR A 10 8.59 7.65 4.01
CA THR A 10 7.43 8.24 4.69
C THR A 10 6.49 9.03 3.77
N GLN A 11 6.83 9.18 2.48
CA GLN A 11 6.07 9.99 1.51
C GLN A 11 4.86 9.24 0.91
N TRP A 12 4.14 8.51 1.74
CA TRP A 12 2.96 7.71 1.32
C TRP A 12 1.79 8.60 0.91
N GLN A 13 1.60 9.72 1.61
CA GLN A 13 0.52 10.67 1.34
C GLN A 13 0.63 11.30 -0.06
N ASP A 14 1.86 11.50 -0.58
CA ASP A 14 2.10 12.02 -1.93
C ASP A 14 1.95 10.91 -3.00
N LEU A 15 2.30 9.66 -2.66
CA LEU A 15 2.22 8.53 -3.57
C LEU A 15 0.79 8.07 -3.81
N PHE A 16 -0.04 7.99 -2.78
CA PHE A 16 -1.40 7.42 -2.89
C PHE A 16 -2.30 8.12 -3.93
N PRO A 17 -2.34 9.45 -4.04
CA PRO A 17 -3.12 10.13 -5.09
C PRO A 17 -2.67 9.74 -6.51
N LEU A 18 -1.36 9.75 -6.76
CA LEU A 18 -0.79 9.37 -8.06
C LEU A 18 -1.07 7.88 -8.39
N LEU A 19 -0.98 7.04 -7.36
CA LEU A 19 -1.26 5.62 -7.45
C LEU A 19 -2.74 5.36 -7.77
N ARG A 20 -3.67 6.12 -7.19
CA ARG A 20 -5.11 5.99 -7.43
C ARG A 20 -5.47 6.17 -8.90
N GLU A 21 -4.86 7.15 -9.57
CA GLU A 21 -5.10 7.45 -10.99
C GLU A 21 -4.52 6.36 -11.91
N CYS A 22 -3.39 5.76 -11.52
CA CYS A 22 -2.71 4.75 -12.32
C CYS A 22 -3.31 3.34 -12.17
N LEU A 23 -3.97 3.05 -11.05
CA LEU A 23 -4.47 1.71 -10.75
C LEU A 23 -5.84 1.44 -11.39
N LYS A 24 -5.98 0.24 -11.95
CA LYS A 24 -7.29 -0.27 -12.37
C LYS A 24 -8.16 -0.64 -11.17
N GLU A 25 -9.45 -0.74 -11.42
CA GLU A 25 -10.41 -1.19 -10.43
C GLU A 25 -10.11 -2.64 -9.98
N ASN A 26 -10.33 -2.94 -8.70
CA ASN A 26 -9.94 -4.21 -8.06
C ASN A 26 -8.44 -4.55 -8.14
N ALA A 27 -7.57 -3.61 -8.49
CA ALA A 27 -6.14 -3.85 -8.50
C ALA A 27 -5.63 -4.07 -7.07
N PHE A 28 -4.70 -5.03 -6.94
CA PHE A 28 -4.01 -5.26 -5.67
C PHE A 28 -2.75 -4.41 -5.56
N VAL A 29 -2.54 -3.85 -4.37
CA VAL A 29 -1.34 -3.10 -3.98
C VAL A 29 -0.68 -3.85 -2.84
N TYR A 30 0.50 -4.40 -3.10
CA TYR A 30 1.35 -4.98 -2.07
C TYR A 30 2.32 -3.90 -1.58
N ILE A 31 2.38 -3.68 -0.28
CA ILE A 31 3.31 -2.76 0.38
C ILE A 31 4.17 -3.58 1.35
N GLU A 32 5.48 -3.41 1.28
CA GLU A 32 6.42 -3.91 2.28
C GLU A 32 7.23 -2.75 2.84
N ALA A 33 7.20 -2.56 4.16
CA ALA A 33 7.84 -1.44 4.83
C ALA A 33 8.14 -1.74 6.30
N GLY A 34 9.08 -0.99 6.88
CA GLY A 34 9.39 -1.06 8.32
C GLY A 34 8.20 -0.61 9.19
N SER A 35 7.48 0.42 8.74
CA SER A 35 6.21 0.85 9.32
C SER A 35 5.18 1.00 8.21
N LEU A 36 4.01 0.39 8.40
CA LEU A 36 2.91 0.52 7.45
C LEU A 36 2.31 1.93 7.56
N PRO A 37 1.97 2.57 6.43
CA PRO A 37 1.29 3.87 6.45
C PRO A 37 -0.17 3.75 6.86
N GLU A 38 -0.81 4.88 7.12
CA GLU A 38 -2.27 4.96 7.09
C GLU A 38 -2.76 4.81 5.65
N TYR A 39 -3.78 3.98 5.46
CA TYR A 39 -4.33 3.70 4.14
C TYR A 39 -5.47 4.68 3.83
N PRO A 40 -5.53 5.23 2.61
CA PRO A 40 -6.67 6.02 2.17
C PRO A 40 -7.91 5.13 1.95
N ASP A 41 -9.08 5.75 2.03
CA ASP A 41 -10.40 5.06 2.04
C ASP A 41 -10.68 4.22 0.79
N TRP A 42 -9.99 4.51 -0.32
CA TRP A 42 -10.11 3.77 -1.58
C TRP A 42 -9.27 2.48 -1.63
N LEU A 43 -8.48 2.20 -0.59
CA LEU A 43 -7.72 0.98 -0.41
C LEU A 43 -8.32 0.15 0.74
N GLU A 44 -8.93 -0.96 0.38
CA GLU A 44 -9.46 -1.93 1.34
C GLU A 44 -8.36 -2.89 1.79
N HIS A 45 -8.27 -3.11 3.10
CA HIS A 45 -7.35 -4.09 3.65
C HIS A 45 -7.76 -5.52 3.28
N TYR A 46 -6.87 -6.25 2.61
CA TYR A 46 -7.13 -7.63 2.22
C TYR A 46 -6.37 -8.64 3.10
N ARG A 47 -5.08 -8.41 3.32
CA ARG A 47 -4.22 -9.27 4.17
C ARG A 47 -2.97 -8.53 4.59
N ASP A 48 -2.55 -8.68 5.83
CA ASP A 48 -1.23 -8.27 6.31
C ASP A 48 -0.42 -9.43 6.88
N GLY A 49 0.85 -9.17 7.13
CA GLY A 49 1.73 -10.09 7.83
C GLY A 49 3.07 -9.47 8.16
N ARG A 50 3.94 -10.31 8.72
CA ARG A 50 5.28 -9.93 9.13
C ARG A 50 6.29 -10.94 8.59
N SER A 51 7.36 -10.45 8.00
CA SER A 51 8.50 -11.25 7.54
C SER A 51 9.77 -10.70 8.20
N GLY A 52 10.26 -11.37 9.24
CA GLY A 52 11.41 -10.89 10.02
C GLY A 52 11.15 -9.53 10.71
N LEU A 53 11.91 -8.51 10.31
CA LEU A 53 11.77 -7.12 10.81
C LEU A 53 10.81 -6.27 9.98
N SER A 54 10.44 -6.72 8.78
CA SER A 54 9.56 -6.00 7.86
C SER A 54 8.10 -6.41 8.06
N ARG A 55 7.19 -5.47 7.80
CA ARG A 55 5.75 -5.72 7.71
C ARG A 55 5.32 -5.63 6.26
N PHE A 56 4.38 -6.47 5.88
CA PHE A 56 3.77 -6.37 4.56
C PHE A 56 2.25 -6.29 4.68
N VAL A 57 1.64 -5.62 3.71
CA VAL A 57 0.20 -5.54 3.56
C VAL A 57 -0.18 -5.66 2.10
N LEU A 58 -1.27 -6.37 1.84
CA LEU A 58 -1.94 -6.47 0.57
C LEU A 58 -3.26 -5.72 0.71
N LEU A 59 -3.39 -4.67 -0.11
CA LEU A 59 -4.56 -3.81 -0.20
C LEU A 59 -5.24 -4.04 -1.54
N ARG A 60 -6.54 -3.85 -1.60
CA ARG A 60 -7.33 -3.92 -2.82
C ARG A 60 -7.92 -2.54 -3.10
N LYS A 61 -7.72 -2.03 -4.33
CA LYS A 61 -8.42 -0.83 -4.80
C LYS A 61 -9.91 -1.14 -4.91
N VAL A 62 -10.71 -0.34 -4.24
CA VAL A 62 -12.17 -0.37 -4.31
C VAL A 62 -12.71 0.86 -5.05
N SER A 63 -13.86 0.67 -5.70
CA SER A 63 -14.57 1.74 -6.39
C SER A 63 -15.20 2.60 -5.31
N VAL A 64 -14.61 3.77 -5.05
CA VAL A 64 -15.24 4.83 -4.27
C VAL A 64 -15.91 5.80 -5.22
#